data_AF-A0A4D6HH66-F1
#
_entry.id   AF-A0A4D6HH66-F1
#
_cell.length_a   1.000
_cell.length_b   1.000
_cell.length_c   1.000
_cell.angle_alpha   90.00
_cell.angle_beta   90.00
_cell.angle_gamma   90.00
#
_symmetry.space_group_name_H-M   'P 1'
#
loop_
_entity.id
_entity.type
_entity.pdbx_description
1 polymer ?
#
loop_
_entity_poly.entity_id
_entity_poly.type
_entity_poly.pdbx_seq_one_letter_code
_entity_poly.pdbx_strand_id
1 'polypeptide(L)'
;MARLSYVEWPAYDSTPLYDRTSLTGLESDVRIVSGAWFTHHKHISVEQFVSELPLAYFQFEAHDCYEGPTHYEMDTLFRVFVLKELHGWEHETALYEYLESHPELCERLGLETVPDQSTLWRSWHTRFTDEFRETVQKAARTILIKAQNADVTVPREPEQVLPARGDDVDKSVPDDRAILDNADRVTKHVSRVVFPAFSLDRGEGCEIHENAYWGLQTYLGLRERLAANEGARSFLYESTRDRTPLGHAHREQIRDLSIEQIRGMYQQATTRLLNEVAETEQFFRAGVVAIDITEADPFTGDRTGYEDEIIGTKEKSDQYAYQWATVQLVGNAVPIVLDARPVRKGETRLEIVEDLLDSAEDLVHVDNVLMDREFDSQHVLEMISQRGLSYVVPKRMQTSEKAQAKRLLQRDRDRYETDRKLHLGKNEWHETTLIYRRKEDSEHDDHRQYSVFMTNCGSGHLTEYGYRWEIESGYRSIKRFMAATTSKDFGLRFFYFAFACLLYSIWRAVDLLVQVELTGEYEHSPIVTADNTLTLLKKETGIG
;
A
#
# COMPACT_ATOMS: atom_id res chain seq x y z
N MET A 1 50.14 -0.34 13.47
CA MET A 1 49.21 -0.65 14.58
C MET A 1 47.89 0.05 14.30
N ALA A 2 46.98 -0.61 13.59
CA ALA A 2 45.62 -0.13 13.37
C ALA A 2 44.71 -0.97 14.28
N ARG A 3 44.07 -0.32 15.26
CA ARG A 3 43.08 -0.92 16.15
C ARG A 3 41.71 -0.34 15.78
N LEU A 4 40.81 -1.26 15.42
CA LEU A 4 39.36 -1.28 15.66
C LEU A 4 38.51 -0.14 15.05
N SER A 5 37.75 -0.49 14.00
CA SER A 5 36.40 0.05 13.77
C SER A 5 35.39 -1.01 14.19
N TYR A 6 35.13 -1.10 15.49
CA TYR A 6 34.02 -1.89 16.03
C TYR A 6 32.75 -1.03 15.87
N VAL A 7 31.76 -1.51 15.14
CA VAL A 7 30.43 -0.87 15.08
C VAL A 7 29.72 -1.25 16.38
N GLU A 8 29.39 -0.24 17.21
CA GLU A 8 28.47 -0.44 18.33
C GLU A 8 27.07 -0.66 17.74
N TRP A 9 26.64 -1.91 17.73
CA TRP A 9 25.25 -2.28 17.48
C TRP A 9 24.35 -1.77 18.62
N PRO A 10 23.06 -1.51 18.37
CA PRO A 10 22.12 -1.23 19.45
C PRO A 10 22.19 -2.34 20.50
N ALA A 11 22.30 -1.97 21.77
CA ALA A 11 22.26 -2.93 22.86
C ALA A 11 20.91 -3.66 22.84
N TYR A 12 20.95 -4.98 22.68
CA TYR A 12 19.80 -5.87 22.82
C TYR A 12 19.34 -5.89 24.28
N ASP A 13 18.43 -4.98 24.64
CA ASP A 13 17.58 -5.19 25.80
C ASP A 13 16.37 -6.02 25.35
N SER A 14 16.16 -7.18 26.00
CA SER A 14 15.01 -8.05 25.76
C SER A 14 13.72 -7.23 25.79
N THR A 15 13.07 -7.05 24.64
CA THR A 15 11.72 -6.50 24.61
C THR A 15 10.76 -7.58 25.13
N PRO A 16 9.72 -7.24 25.92
CA PRO A 16 8.75 -8.22 26.43
C PRO A 16 7.92 -8.92 25.34
N LEU A 17 8.16 -8.60 24.05
CA LEU A 17 7.37 -9.03 22.91
C LEU A 17 7.85 -10.35 22.31
N TYR A 18 9.15 -10.66 22.36
CA TYR A 18 9.74 -11.85 21.74
C TYR A 18 10.76 -12.51 22.67
N ASP A 19 10.63 -13.82 22.88
CA ASP A 19 11.68 -14.61 23.53
C ASP A 19 12.79 -14.97 22.53
N ARG A 20 13.91 -15.53 23.04
CA ARG A 20 15.09 -15.85 22.23
C ARG A 20 14.87 -16.99 21.23
N THR A 21 13.71 -17.65 21.24
CA THR A 21 13.34 -18.74 20.31
C THR A 21 12.32 -18.30 19.27
N SER A 22 11.83 -17.06 19.35
CA SER A 22 10.77 -16.52 18.50
C SER A 22 11.22 -16.28 17.07
N LEU A 23 10.64 -17.03 16.13
CA LEU A 23 10.88 -16.86 14.69
C LEU A 23 10.45 -15.48 14.19
N THR A 24 9.35 -14.94 14.71
CA THR A 24 8.89 -13.58 14.41
C THR A 24 9.87 -12.52 14.94
N GLY A 25 10.53 -12.78 16.07
CA GLY A 25 11.65 -11.98 16.56
C GLY A 25 12.84 -12.00 15.59
N LEU A 26 13.22 -13.17 15.09
CA LEU A 26 14.30 -13.31 14.08
C LEU A 26 13.97 -12.59 12.77
N GLU A 27 12.73 -12.71 12.28
CA GLU A 27 12.25 -11.99 11.09
C GLU A 27 12.35 -10.47 11.29
N SER A 28 11.94 -9.97 12.46
CA SER A 28 12.04 -8.55 12.80
C SER A 28 13.49 -8.07 12.88
N ASP A 29 14.39 -8.85 13.47
CA ASP A 29 15.82 -8.56 13.55
C ASP A 29 16.45 -8.46 12.15
N VAL A 30 16.20 -9.45 11.28
CA VAL A 30 16.65 -9.42 9.88
C VAL A 30 16.17 -8.17 9.17
N ARG A 31 14.90 -7.81 9.35
CA ARG A 31 14.28 -6.62 8.75
C ARG A 31 14.90 -5.30 9.24
N ILE A 32 15.12 -5.17 10.55
CA ILE A 32 15.72 -3.97 11.14
C ILE A 32 17.17 -3.83 10.69
N VAL A 33 17.95 -4.92 10.80
CA VAL A 33 19.38 -4.90 10.51
C VAL A 33 19.63 -4.73 9.01
N SER A 34 18.88 -5.39 8.13
CA SER A 34 18.99 -5.16 6.68
C SER A 34 18.59 -3.74 6.28
N GLY A 35 17.53 -3.20 6.88
CA GLY A 35 17.12 -1.82 6.67
C GLY A 35 18.22 -0.82 7.03
N ALA A 36 18.86 -0.98 8.19
CA ALA A 36 19.98 -0.12 8.59
C ALA A 36 21.24 -0.35 7.73
N TRP A 37 21.57 -1.61 7.44
CA TRP A 37 22.79 -2.00 6.71
C TRP A 37 22.86 -1.39 5.32
N PHE A 38 21.82 -1.58 4.49
CA PHE A 38 21.85 -1.16 3.09
C PHE A 38 21.80 0.37 2.90
N THR A 39 21.43 1.14 3.92
CA THR A 39 21.49 2.63 3.85
C THR A 39 22.91 3.18 3.82
N HIS A 40 23.91 2.37 4.20
CA HIS A 40 25.29 2.82 4.24
C HIS A 40 26.01 2.55 2.92
N HIS A 41 26.58 3.59 2.31
CA HIS A 41 27.25 3.56 0.99
C HIS A 41 28.33 2.48 0.75
N LYS A 42 28.86 1.82 1.79
CA LYS A 42 29.84 0.71 1.66
C LYS A 42 29.19 -0.68 1.62
N HIS A 43 27.91 -0.79 1.94
CA HIS A 43 27.20 -2.03 2.11
C HIS A 43 26.40 -2.35 0.84
N ILE A 44 27.13 -2.75 -0.21
CA ILE A 44 26.59 -2.96 -1.57
C ILE A 44 26.46 -4.45 -1.94
N SER A 45 26.44 -5.35 -0.97
CA SER A 45 26.39 -6.81 -1.22
C SER A 45 25.47 -7.52 -0.23
N VAL A 46 24.53 -8.27 -0.78
CA VAL A 46 23.64 -9.16 0.00
C VAL A 46 24.39 -10.34 0.61
N GLU A 47 25.42 -10.86 -0.07
CA GLU A 47 26.28 -11.94 0.45
C GLU A 47 27.08 -11.48 1.67
N GLN A 48 27.58 -10.24 1.62
CA GLN A 48 28.25 -9.62 2.76
C GLN A 48 27.27 -9.46 3.94
N PHE A 49 26.05 -8.97 3.68
CA PHE A 49 25.02 -8.87 4.70
C PHE A 49 24.74 -10.22 5.37
N VAL A 50 24.49 -11.27 4.58
CA VAL A 50 24.20 -12.62 5.10
C VAL A 50 25.36 -13.16 5.93
N SER A 51 26.60 -12.80 5.61
CA SER A 51 27.79 -13.22 6.37
C SER A 51 27.95 -12.45 7.69
N GLU A 52 27.50 -11.20 7.75
CA GLU A 52 27.70 -10.31 8.91
C GLU A 52 26.45 -10.12 9.78
N LEU A 53 25.30 -10.66 9.36
CA LEU A 53 24.03 -10.61 10.09
C LEU A 53 24.23 -11.08 11.55
N PRO A 54 23.91 -10.28 12.57
CA PRO A 54 24.06 -10.68 13.97
C PRO A 54 22.97 -11.68 14.35
N LEU A 55 23.38 -12.92 14.67
CA LEU A 55 22.47 -14.02 15.01
C LEU A 55 22.63 -14.52 16.46
N ALA A 56 23.58 -13.97 17.22
CA ALA A 56 23.99 -14.47 18.53
C ALA A 56 22.88 -14.42 19.61
N TYR A 57 21.84 -13.62 19.40
CA TYR A 57 20.74 -13.51 20.34
C TYR A 57 19.70 -14.63 20.16
N PHE A 58 19.52 -15.14 18.94
CA PHE A 58 18.53 -16.16 18.61
C PHE A 58 19.03 -17.58 18.95
N GLN A 59 18.16 -18.39 19.57
CA GLN A 59 18.43 -19.78 19.95
C GLN A 59 17.86 -20.73 18.89
N PHE A 60 18.72 -21.11 17.95
CA PHE A 60 18.34 -21.98 16.84
C PHE A 60 18.02 -23.41 17.26
N GLU A 61 18.48 -23.85 18.43
CA GLU A 61 18.28 -25.21 18.93
C GLU A 61 16.80 -25.57 19.13
N ALA A 62 15.94 -24.56 19.34
CA ALA A 62 14.49 -24.76 19.43
C ALA A 62 13.86 -25.21 18.09
N HIS A 63 14.57 -25.01 16.97
CA HIS A 63 14.11 -25.32 15.61
C HIS A 63 14.95 -26.40 14.93
N ASP A 64 15.76 -27.12 15.72
CA ASP A 64 16.57 -28.25 15.30
C ASP A 64 15.86 -29.57 15.61
N CYS A 65 15.28 -30.20 14.58
CA CYS A 65 14.60 -31.50 14.69
C CYS A 65 15.57 -32.69 14.74
N TYR A 66 16.89 -32.47 14.75
CA TYR A 66 17.89 -33.54 14.69
C TYR A 66 18.61 -33.73 16.03
N GLU A 67 18.46 -34.91 16.62
CA GLU A 67 19.02 -35.22 17.96
C GLU A 67 20.47 -35.74 17.95
N GLY A 68 21.09 -35.92 16.78
CA GLY A 68 22.43 -36.48 16.62
C GLY A 68 23.55 -35.43 16.55
N PRO A 69 24.83 -35.82 16.74
CA PRO A 69 25.96 -34.90 16.55
C PRO A 69 26.04 -34.47 15.08
N THR A 70 26.14 -33.16 14.85
CA THR A 70 26.25 -32.57 13.51
C THR A 70 27.58 -31.85 13.34
N HIS A 71 28.04 -31.72 12.10
CA HIS A 71 29.30 -31.04 11.78
C HIS A 71 29.11 -29.52 11.59
N TYR A 72 27.89 -29.08 11.26
CA TYR A 72 27.57 -27.68 10.99
C TYR A 72 26.49 -27.20 11.97
N GLU A 73 26.76 -26.07 12.61
CA GLU A 73 25.83 -25.40 13.52
C GLU A 73 24.62 -24.82 12.77
N MET A 74 23.51 -24.65 13.48
CA MET A 74 22.24 -24.22 12.88
C MET A 74 22.29 -22.78 12.36
N ASP A 75 23.02 -21.88 13.01
CA ASP A 75 23.18 -20.49 12.58
C ASP A 75 23.99 -20.41 11.26
N THR A 76 25.03 -21.23 11.13
CA THR A 76 25.78 -21.40 9.88
C THR A 76 24.87 -21.92 8.76
N LEU A 77 24.07 -22.95 9.04
CA LEU A 77 23.12 -23.49 8.06
C LEU A 77 22.04 -22.48 7.69
N PHE A 78 21.55 -21.68 8.65
CA PHE A 78 20.60 -20.59 8.38
C PHE A 78 21.17 -19.62 7.34
N ARG A 79 22.42 -19.14 7.51
CA ARG A 79 23.06 -18.26 6.52
C ARG A 79 23.18 -18.91 5.14
N VAL A 80 23.57 -20.18 5.10
CA VAL A 80 23.71 -20.96 3.86
C VAL A 80 22.36 -21.09 3.13
N PHE A 81 21.27 -21.34 3.84
CA PHE A 81 19.94 -21.45 3.23
C PHE A 81 19.33 -20.08 2.89
N VAL A 82 19.58 -19.03 3.67
CA VAL A 82 19.24 -17.66 3.25
C VAL A 82 19.93 -17.32 1.93
N LEU A 83 21.22 -17.67 1.77
CA LEU A 83 21.92 -17.51 0.50
C LEU A 83 21.26 -18.30 -0.64
N LYS A 84 20.90 -19.57 -0.42
CA LYS A 84 20.16 -20.37 -1.41
C LYS A 84 18.87 -19.68 -1.88
N GLU A 85 18.09 -19.15 -0.94
CA GLU A 85 16.83 -18.47 -1.23
C GLU A 85 17.03 -17.09 -1.89
N LEU A 86 18.09 -16.36 -1.54
CA LEU A 86 18.47 -15.10 -2.20
C LEU A 86 18.73 -15.30 -3.70
N HIS A 87 19.40 -16.39 -4.07
CA HIS A 87 19.70 -16.71 -5.47
C HIS A 87 18.57 -17.47 -6.19
N GLY A 88 17.52 -17.89 -5.46
CA GLY A 88 16.38 -18.61 -6.03
C GLY A 88 16.73 -20.00 -6.54
N TRP A 89 17.70 -20.68 -5.90
CA TRP A 89 18.09 -22.02 -6.32
C TRP A 89 17.11 -23.08 -5.83
N GLU A 90 16.45 -23.75 -6.77
CA GLU A 90 15.52 -24.84 -6.47
C GLU A 90 16.20 -26.08 -5.87
N HIS A 91 17.48 -26.32 -6.19
CA HIS A 91 18.21 -27.53 -5.81
C HIS A 91 19.52 -27.19 -5.08
N GLU A 92 19.88 -28.02 -4.10
CA GLU A 92 21.11 -27.88 -3.30
C GLU A 92 22.39 -28.00 -4.13
N THR A 93 22.31 -28.59 -5.33
CA THR A 93 23.45 -28.69 -6.27
C THR A 93 24.01 -27.33 -6.63
N ALA A 94 23.15 -26.36 -6.95
CA ALA A 94 23.59 -25.02 -7.32
C ALA A 94 24.24 -24.29 -6.14
N LEU A 95 23.70 -24.48 -4.92
CA LEU A 95 24.29 -23.98 -3.69
C LEU A 95 25.68 -24.59 -3.43
N TYR A 96 25.82 -25.91 -3.59
CA TYR A 96 27.09 -26.60 -3.43
C TYR A 96 28.16 -26.09 -4.41
N GLU A 97 27.84 -26.04 -5.70
CA GLU A 97 28.76 -25.57 -6.75
C GLU A 97 29.16 -24.11 -6.53
N TYR A 98 28.23 -23.29 -6.06
CA TYR A 98 28.49 -21.90 -5.73
C TYR A 98 29.44 -21.77 -4.52
N LEU A 99 29.22 -22.52 -3.44
CA LEU A 99 30.12 -22.51 -2.27
C LEU A 99 31.52 -23.05 -2.64
N GLU A 100 31.61 -24.11 -3.45
CA GLU A 100 32.88 -24.68 -3.91
C GLU A 100 33.70 -23.67 -4.74
N SER A 101 33.03 -22.81 -5.52
CA SER A 101 33.68 -21.78 -6.33
C SER A 101 34.00 -20.48 -5.59
N HIS A 102 33.51 -20.30 -4.35
CA HIS A 102 33.69 -19.07 -3.56
C HIS A 102 34.30 -19.35 -2.16
N PRO A 103 35.59 -19.69 -2.07
CA PRO A 103 36.24 -20.03 -0.80
C PRO A 103 36.27 -18.88 0.22
N GLU A 104 36.39 -17.63 -0.24
CA GLU A 104 36.33 -16.44 0.64
C GLU A 104 34.96 -16.25 1.29
N LEU A 105 33.88 -16.67 0.62
CA LEU A 105 32.54 -16.67 1.20
C LEU A 105 32.40 -17.79 2.24
N CYS A 106 32.94 -18.98 1.96
CA CYS A 106 32.95 -20.09 2.91
C CYS A 106 33.67 -19.71 4.23
N GLU A 107 34.81 -19.03 4.14
CA GLU A 107 35.53 -18.54 5.32
C GLU A 107 34.69 -17.54 6.14
N ARG A 108 34.01 -16.60 5.46
CA ARG A 108 33.12 -15.62 6.12
C ARG A 108 31.87 -16.25 6.74
N LEU A 109 31.35 -17.32 6.14
CA LEU A 109 30.23 -18.09 6.68
C LEU A 109 30.64 -19.04 7.82
N GLY A 110 31.94 -19.18 8.10
CA GLY A 110 32.44 -20.09 9.14
C GLY A 110 32.40 -21.58 8.73
N LEU A 111 32.43 -21.88 7.44
CA LEU A 111 32.46 -23.25 6.93
C LEU A 111 33.91 -23.77 6.89
N GLU A 112 34.25 -24.76 7.74
CA GLU A 112 35.55 -25.45 7.69
C GLU A 112 35.70 -26.30 6.42
N THR A 113 34.60 -26.92 5.99
CA THR A 113 34.48 -27.66 4.74
C THR A 113 33.15 -27.33 4.07
N VAL A 114 33.05 -27.47 2.74
CA VAL A 114 31.79 -27.25 2.02
C VAL A 114 30.84 -28.41 2.32
N PRO A 115 29.59 -28.16 2.80
CA PRO A 115 28.62 -29.21 3.03
C PRO A 115 28.24 -29.89 1.71
N ASP A 116 28.32 -31.21 1.65
CA ASP A 116 27.90 -31.94 0.45
C ASP A 116 26.38 -31.86 0.22
N GLN A 117 25.93 -32.19 -0.99
CA GLN A 117 24.51 -32.13 -1.38
C GLN A 117 23.60 -32.93 -0.44
N SER A 118 24.07 -34.10 0.05
CA SER A 118 23.29 -34.95 0.96
C SER A 118 23.11 -34.28 2.33
N THR A 119 24.12 -33.55 2.79
CA THR A 119 24.11 -32.81 4.04
C THR A 119 23.18 -31.61 3.95
N LEU A 120 23.25 -30.85 2.85
CA LEU A 120 22.32 -29.73 2.61
C LEU A 120 20.88 -30.23 2.54
N TRP A 121 20.62 -31.28 1.76
CA TRP A 121 19.26 -31.82 1.60
C TRP A 121 18.69 -32.29 2.94
N ARG A 122 19.47 -33.01 3.76
CA ARG A 122 19.02 -33.44 5.09
C ARG A 122 18.78 -32.25 6.02
N SER A 123 19.65 -31.24 5.96
CA SER A 123 19.50 -30.04 6.80
C SER A 123 18.18 -29.34 6.51
N TRP A 124 17.87 -29.11 5.22
CA TRP A 124 16.63 -28.45 4.82
C TRP A 124 15.38 -29.31 5.07
N HIS A 125 15.39 -30.57 4.61
CA HIS A 125 14.16 -31.37 4.60
C HIS A 125 13.89 -32.15 5.88
N THR A 126 14.91 -32.37 6.73
CA THR A 126 14.79 -33.24 7.91
C THR A 126 15.20 -32.60 9.22
N ARG A 127 16.08 -31.60 9.20
CA ARG A 127 16.59 -30.92 10.40
C ARG A 127 15.77 -29.67 10.73
N PHE A 128 15.45 -28.84 9.74
CA PHE A 128 14.68 -27.62 9.97
C PHE A 128 13.20 -27.94 10.18
N THR A 129 12.57 -27.25 11.14
CA THR A 129 11.09 -27.22 11.24
C THR A 129 10.50 -26.54 10.00
N ASP A 130 9.23 -26.85 9.70
CA ASP A 130 8.52 -26.22 8.58
C ASP A 130 8.46 -24.69 8.75
N GLU A 131 8.12 -24.23 9.95
CA GLU A 131 8.07 -22.80 10.32
C GLU A 131 9.44 -22.12 10.14
N PHE A 132 10.54 -22.79 10.50
CA PHE A 132 11.88 -22.22 10.34
C PHE A 132 12.30 -22.10 8.88
N ARG A 133 11.88 -23.03 8.01
CA ARG A 133 12.10 -22.90 6.55
C ARG A 133 11.34 -21.71 5.97
N GLU A 134 10.10 -21.50 6.40
CA GLU A 134 9.31 -20.32 5.99
C GLU A 134 9.99 -19.03 6.43
N THR A 135 10.51 -18.98 7.66
CA THR A 135 11.29 -17.84 8.16
C THR A 135 12.57 -17.60 7.34
N VAL A 136 13.28 -18.64 6.91
CA VAL A 136 14.46 -18.50 6.02
C VAL A 136 14.04 -17.86 4.68
N GLN A 137 12.93 -18.31 4.10
CA GLN A 137 12.40 -17.75 2.85
C GLN A 137 11.98 -16.29 3.00
N LYS A 138 11.26 -15.96 4.08
CA LYS A 138 10.87 -14.58 4.41
C LYS A 138 12.08 -13.69 4.65
N ALA A 139 13.08 -14.17 5.40
CA ALA A 139 14.32 -13.45 5.64
C ALA A 139 15.05 -13.11 4.33
N ALA A 140 15.24 -14.10 3.45
CA ALA A 140 15.87 -13.88 2.14
C ALA A 140 15.09 -12.86 1.30
N ARG A 141 13.76 -12.98 1.26
CA ARG A 141 12.91 -12.03 0.54
C ARG A 141 13.01 -10.60 1.10
N THR A 142 12.97 -10.45 2.41
CA THR A 142 13.12 -9.14 3.09
C THR A 142 14.48 -8.52 2.78
N ILE A 143 15.56 -9.31 2.76
CA ILE A 143 16.89 -8.85 2.39
C ILE A 143 16.94 -8.36 0.95
N LEU A 144 16.37 -9.11 -0.01
CA LEU A 144 16.30 -8.69 -1.42
C LEU A 144 15.56 -7.35 -1.56
N ILE A 145 14.43 -7.20 -0.88
CA ILE A 145 13.63 -5.96 -0.91
C ILE A 145 14.45 -4.79 -0.35
N LYS A 146 15.07 -4.94 0.83
CA LYS A 146 15.85 -3.86 1.45
C LYS A 146 17.08 -3.47 0.63
N ALA A 147 17.75 -4.44 0.02
CA ALA A 147 18.87 -4.19 -0.88
C ALA A 147 18.44 -3.45 -2.15
N GLN A 148 17.37 -3.94 -2.81
CA GLN A 148 16.84 -3.32 -4.03
C GLN A 148 16.40 -1.87 -3.79
N ASN A 149 15.74 -1.59 -2.66
CA ASN A 149 15.31 -0.23 -2.29
C ASN A 149 16.46 0.74 -2.02
N ALA A 150 17.66 0.23 -1.77
CA ALA A 150 18.88 1.00 -1.56
C ALA A 150 19.77 1.06 -2.82
N ASP A 151 19.23 0.71 -3.99
CA ASP A 151 19.94 0.62 -5.27
C ASP A 151 21.13 -0.36 -5.24
N VAL A 152 21.08 -1.35 -4.34
CA VAL A 152 22.08 -2.42 -4.26
C VAL A 152 21.73 -3.51 -5.27
N THR A 153 22.73 -3.99 -6.00
CA THR A 153 22.55 -5.08 -6.97
C THR A 153 22.12 -6.36 -6.27
N VAL A 154 20.94 -6.87 -6.65
CA VAL A 154 20.38 -8.12 -6.11
C VAL A 154 20.55 -9.29 -7.10
N PRO A 155 20.74 -10.54 -6.63
CA PRO A 155 20.92 -11.71 -7.49
C PRO A 155 19.69 -12.06 -8.34
N ARG A 156 18.50 -11.69 -7.84
CA ARG A 156 17.21 -11.84 -8.52
C ARG A 156 16.24 -10.78 -8.03
N GLU A 157 15.23 -10.49 -8.83
CA GLU A 157 14.08 -9.75 -8.35
C GLU A 157 13.33 -10.59 -7.30
N PRO A 158 12.93 -10.00 -6.16
CA PRO A 158 12.16 -10.71 -5.14
C PRO A 158 10.85 -11.20 -5.76
N GLU A 159 10.55 -12.49 -5.55
CA GLU A 159 9.32 -13.10 -6.07
C GLU A 159 8.10 -12.26 -5.67
N GLN A 160 7.38 -11.79 -6.68
CA GLN A 160 6.06 -11.23 -6.52
C GLN A 160 5.11 -12.39 -6.20
N VAL A 161 4.95 -12.71 -4.92
CA VAL A 161 3.84 -13.57 -4.49
C VAL A 161 2.54 -12.85 -4.85
N LEU A 162 2.02 -13.18 -6.04
CA LEU A 162 0.66 -12.90 -6.44
C LEU A 162 -0.25 -13.67 -5.48
N PRO A 163 -1.26 -13.03 -4.87
CA PRO A 163 -2.32 -13.77 -4.24
C PRO A 163 -2.94 -14.66 -5.32
N ALA A 164 -3.00 -15.97 -5.06
CA ALA A 164 -3.87 -16.83 -5.83
C ALA A 164 -5.28 -16.23 -5.75
N ARG A 165 -5.92 -16.02 -6.91
CA ARG A 165 -7.35 -15.76 -6.94
C ARG A 165 -8.03 -17.01 -6.40
N GLY A 166 -8.45 -16.92 -5.13
CA GLY A 166 -9.36 -17.82 -4.43
C GLY A 166 -9.30 -19.27 -4.89
N ASP A 167 -8.40 -20.04 -4.31
CA ASP A 167 -8.72 -21.44 -3.99
C ASP A 167 -8.68 -21.54 -2.47
N ASP A 168 -9.79 -22.03 -1.90
CA ASP A 168 -10.04 -22.21 -0.48
C ASP A 168 -8.93 -23.08 0.14
N VAL A 169 -7.88 -22.45 0.66
CA VAL A 169 -7.02 -23.09 1.66
C VAL A 169 -7.75 -22.91 2.98
N ASP A 170 -8.14 -24.04 3.59
CA ASP A 170 -8.79 -24.13 4.90
C ASP A 170 -7.83 -23.61 5.99
N LYS A 171 -7.66 -22.29 6.06
CA LYS A 171 -7.05 -21.60 7.18
C LYS A 171 -8.11 -21.50 8.26
N SER A 172 -7.79 -21.98 9.47
CA SER A 172 -8.67 -21.88 10.62
C SER A 172 -9.09 -20.43 10.82
N VAL A 173 -10.37 -20.13 10.59
CA VAL A 173 -10.95 -18.80 10.81
C VAL A 173 -10.67 -18.41 12.25
N PRO A 174 -9.99 -17.27 12.52
CA PRO A 174 -9.71 -16.83 13.87
C PRO A 174 -11.00 -16.65 14.68
N ASP A 175 -10.96 -16.93 15.98
CA ASP A 175 -12.12 -16.75 16.86
C ASP A 175 -12.66 -15.30 16.80
N ASP A 176 -13.98 -15.15 16.60
CA ASP A 176 -14.65 -13.84 16.48
C ASP A 176 -14.32 -12.92 17.65
N ARG A 177 -14.14 -13.49 18.85
CA ARG A 177 -13.79 -12.72 20.04
C ARG A 177 -12.36 -12.18 19.97
N ALA A 178 -11.40 -12.98 19.50
CA ALA A 178 -10.01 -12.55 19.31
C ALA A 178 -9.91 -11.44 18.26
N ILE A 179 -10.68 -11.55 17.16
CA ILE A 179 -10.79 -10.49 16.14
C ILE A 179 -11.27 -9.18 16.76
N LEU A 180 -12.35 -9.22 17.55
CA LEU A 180 -12.92 -8.02 18.17
C LEU A 180 -12.00 -7.39 19.22
N ASP A 181 -11.34 -8.20 20.05
CA ASP A 181 -10.42 -7.72 21.09
C ASP A 181 -9.17 -7.06 20.46
N ASN A 182 -8.61 -7.65 19.41
CA ASN A 182 -7.51 -7.04 18.65
C ASN A 182 -7.96 -5.80 17.88
N ALA A 183 -9.13 -5.83 17.23
CA ALA A 183 -9.67 -4.67 16.55
C ALA A 183 -9.87 -3.49 17.51
N ASP A 184 -10.39 -3.72 18.73
CA ASP A 184 -10.51 -2.67 19.76
C ASP A 184 -9.12 -2.09 20.04
N ARG A 185 -8.14 -2.92 20.43
CA ARG A 185 -6.78 -2.48 20.77
C ARG A 185 -6.09 -1.69 19.64
N VAL A 186 -6.08 -2.24 18.43
CA VAL A 186 -5.46 -1.62 17.24
C VAL A 186 -6.17 -0.32 16.88
N THR A 187 -7.50 -0.28 16.92
CA THR A 187 -8.27 0.94 16.63
C THR A 187 -7.93 2.05 17.63
N LYS A 188 -7.79 1.74 18.93
CA LYS A 188 -7.39 2.75 19.94
C LYS A 188 -6.03 3.34 19.62
N HIS A 189 -5.08 2.48 19.25
CA HIS A 189 -3.72 2.88 18.92
C HIS A 189 -3.69 3.79 17.69
N VAL A 190 -4.25 3.34 16.57
CA VAL A 190 -4.31 4.11 15.32
C VAL A 190 -5.00 5.45 15.53
N SER A 191 -6.09 5.50 16.30
CA SER A 191 -6.79 6.75 16.62
C SER A 191 -5.91 7.77 17.33
N ARG A 192 -5.11 7.32 18.31
CA ARG A 192 -4.21 8.19 19.10
C ARG A 192 -3.07 8.75 18.25
N VAL A 193 -2.68 8.04 17.21
CA VAL A 193 -1.60 8.44 16.30
C VAL A 193 -2.10 9.41 15.22
N VAL A 194 -3.25 9.10 14.62
CA VAL A 194 -3.77 9.82 13.44
C VAL A 194 -4.48 11.13 13.80
N PHE A 195 -5.40 11.14 14.78
CA PHE A 195 -6.23 12.33 15.06
C PHE A 195 -5.43 13.58 15.50
N PRO A 196 -4.28 13.49 16.21
CA PRO A 196 -3.50 14.68 16.53
C PRO A 196 -2.82 15.35 15.33
N ALA A 197 -3.04 14.90 14.09
CA ALA A 197 -2.66 15.62 12.88
C ALA A 197 -3.64 16.76 12.56
N PHE A 198 -4.84 16.73 13.12
CA PHE A 198 -5.86 17.75 12.88
C PHE A 198 -5.88 18.80 13.99
N SER A 199 -5.84 20.08 13.60
CA SER A 199 -5.97 21.21 14.52
C SER A 199 -6.85 22.31 13.91
N LEU A 200 -7.55 23.06 14.77
CA LEU A 200 -8.43 24.15 14.36
C LEU A 200 -7.86 25.54 14.69
N ASP A 201 -6.57 25.65 15.05
CA ASP A 201 -5.89 26.90 15.45
C ASP A 201 -6.78 27.79 16.34
N ARG A 202 -7.39 27.18 17.36
CA ARG A 202 -8.36 27.87 18.21
C ARG A 202 -7.62 28.60 19.33
N GLY A 203 -7.84 29.92 19.40
CA GLY A 203 -7.20 30.78 20.40
C GLY A 203 -7.45 30.35 21.85
N GLU A 204 -6.58 30.84 22.76
CA GLU A 204 -6.66 30.58 24.19
C GLU A 204 -8.03 30.97 24.77
N GLY A 205 -8.62 30.11 25.59
CA GLY A 205 -9.92 30.35 26.25
C GLY A 205 -11.13 29.66 25.62
N CYS A 206 -10.95 28.83 24.59
CA CYS A 206 -12.03 28.00 24.04
C CYS A 206 -12.47 26.90 25.03
N GLU A 207 -13.73 26.93 25.45
CA GLU A 207 -14.26 26.00 26.46
C GLU A 207 -14.49 24.56 25.95
N ILE A 208 -14.63 24.39 24.63
CA ILE A 208 -14.79 23.08 23.98
C ILE A 208 -13.46 22.71 23.34
N HIS A 209 -12.89 21.57 23.70
CA HIS A 209 -11.63 21.08 23.14
C HIS A 209 -11.78 20.67 21.66
N GLU A 210 -10.74 20.85 20.84
CA GLU A 210 -10.73 20.52 19.39
C GLU A 210 -11.11 19.07 19.08
N ASN A 211 -10.62 18.10 19.86
CA ASN A 211 -11.03 16.70 19.78
C ASN A 211 -12.57 16.48 19.82
N ALA A 212 -13.37 17.39 20.38
CA ALA A 212 -14.82 17.27 20.32
C ALA A 212 -15.39 17.56 18.92
N TYR A 213 -14.71 18.42 18.14
CA TYR A 213 -15.03 18.69 16.75
C TYR A 213 -14.65 17.51 15.87
N TRP A 214 -13.47 16.93 16.08
CA TRP A 214 -13.05 15.72 15.37
C TRP A 214 -13.90 14.50 15.73
N GLY A 215 -14.27 14.36 17.01
CA GLY A 215 -15.24 13.34 17.44
C GLY A 215 -16.60 13.53 16.76
N LEU A 216 -17.09 14.76 16.64
CA LEU A 216 -18.32 15.04 15.90
C LEU A 216 -18.15 14.74 14.40
N GLN A 217 -17.03 15.14 13.76
CA GLN A 217 -16.80 14.85 12.35
C GLN A 217 -16.73 13.34 12.08
N THR A 218 -16.02 12.59 12.92
CA THR A 218 -16.02 11.12 12.89
C THR A 218 -17.45 10.63 13.03
N TYR A 219 -18.23 11.12 14.01
CA TYR A 219 -19.64 10.75 14.19
C TYR A 219 -20.52 10.98 12.95
N LEU A 220 -20.30 12.07 12.22
CA LEU A 220 -21.01 12.33 10.98
C LEU A 220 -20.65 11.33 9.87
N GLY A 221 -19.38 10.92 9.79
CA GLY A 221 -18.93 9.89 8.84
C GLY A 221 -19.32 8.46 9.24
N LEU A 222 -19.91 8.26 10.43
CA LEU A 222 -20.30 6.95 10.92
C LEU A 222 -21.74 6.55 10.56
N ARG A 223 -22.53 7.47 9.99
CA ARG A 223 -23.91 7.23 9.59
C ARG A 223 -24.13 7.79 8.20
N GLU A 224 -24.64 6.95 7.31
CA GLU A 224 -24.93 7.38 5.95
C GLU A 224 -25.86 8.59 5.95
N ARG A 225 -25.45 9.64 5.22
CA ARG A 225 -26.23 10.85 4.98
C ARG A 225 -26.59 11.67 6.23
N LEU A 226 -25.80 11.60 7.30
CA LEU A 226 -26.04 12.41 8.50
C LEU A 226 -25.51 13.85 8.33
N ALA A 227 -26.40 14.83 8.49
CA ALA A 227 -26.05 16.25 8.41
C ALA A 227 -25.54 16.79 9.75
N ALA A 228 -24.61 17.75 9.73
CA ALA A 228 -23.92 18.27 10.92
C ALA A 228 -24.85 18.72 12.06
N ASN A 229 -25.97 19.39 11.76
CA ASN A 229 -26.90 19.88 12.79
C ASN A 229 -27.67 18.75 13.48
N GLU A 230 -28.11 17.75 12.71
CA GLU A 230 -28.80 16.58 13.25
C GLU A 230 -27.82 15.69 13.99
N GLY A 231 -26.64 15.44 13.38
CA GLY A 231 -25.59 14.66 14.00
C GLY A 231 -25.07 15.27 15.30
N ALA A 232 -24.93 16.59 15.41
CA ALA A 232 -24.54 17.23 16.67
C ALA A 232 -25.56 17.01 17.80
N ARG A 233 -26.87 16.95 17.47
CA ARG A 233 -27.91 16.65 18.46
C ARG A 233 -27.83 15.23 18.95
N SER A 234 -27.65 14.26 18.05
CA SER A 234 -27.49 12.85 18.45
C SER A 234 -26.17 12.62 19.19
N PHE A 235 -25.09 13.25 18.72
CA PHE A 235 -23.77 13.21 19.35
C PHE A 235 -23.80 13.71 20.79
N LEU A 236 -24.63 14.71 21.13
CA LEU A 236 -24.82 15.15 22.51
C LEU A 236 -25.34 14.03 23.43
N TYR A 237 -26.22 13.16 22.93
CA TYR A 237 -26.79 12.05 23.72
C TYR A 237 -25.84 10.86 23.84
N GLU A 238 -24.97 10.66 22.86
CA GLU A 238 -24.06 9.51 22.79
C GLU A 238 -22.64 9.85 23.26
N SER A 239 -22.32 11.12 23.50
CA SER A 239 -21.01 11.58 23.96
C SER A 239 -20.91 11.57 25.49
N THR A 240 -19.78 11.07 25.99
CA THR A 240 -19.36 11.14 27.41
C THR A 240 -18.86 12.53 27.84
N ARG A 241 -18.67 13.45 26.89
CA ARG A 241 -18.18 14.82 27.16
C ARG A 241 -19.27 15.72 27.75
N ASP A 242 -18.90 16.52 28.74
CA ASP A 242 -19.77 17.55 29.34
C ASP A 242 -20.26 18.59 28.32
N ARG A 243 -19.45 18.88 27.30
CA ARG A 243 -19.75 19.87 26.25
C ARG A 243 -19.33 19.37 24.88
N THR A 244 -20.23 19.50 23.92
CA THR A 244 -20.04 19.13 22.52
C THR A 244 -20.33 20.30 21.59
N PRO A 245 -19.66 20.38 20.42
CA PRO A 245 -19.89 21.46 19.47
C PRO A 245 -21.27 21.37 18.82
N LEU A 246 -21.86 22.53 18.52
CA LEU A 246 -23.07 22.62 17.72
C LEU A 246 -22.75 22.44 16.24
N GLY A 247 -23.66 21.83 15.48
CA GLY A 247 -23.42 21.53 14.06
C GLY A 247 -23.18 22.74 13.15
N HIS A 248 -23.68 23.93 13.51
CA HIS A 248 -23.37 25.16 12.78
C HIS A 248 -21.98 25.69 13.11
N ALA A 249 -21.59 25.70 14.38
CA ALA A 249 -20.26 26.10 14.83
C ALA A 249 -19.19 25.16 14.25
N HIS A 250 -19.47 23.86 14.21
CA HIS A 250 -18.60 22.87 13.57
C HIS A 250 -18.37 23.18 12.08
N ARG A 251 -19.43 23.47 11.32
CA ARG A 251 -19.30 23.84 9.89
C ARG A 251 -18.57 25.15 9.69
N GLU A 252 -18.75 26.12 10.57
CA GLU A 252 -18.06 27.41 10.52
C GLU A 252 -16.54 27.22 10.67
N GLN A 253 -16.10 26.48 11.69
CA GLN A 253 -14.66 26.19 11.88
C GLN A 253 -14.03 25.49 10.67
N ILE A 254 -14.75 24.56 10.02
CA ILE A 254 -14.21 23.89 8.84
C ILE A 254 -14.15 24.82 7.62
N ARG A 255 -15.10 25.75 7.49
CA ARG A 255 -15.10 26.72 6.36
C ARG A 255 -13.95 27.71 6.43
N ASP A 256 -13.42 27.95 7.62
CA ASP A 256 -12.26 28.82 7.81
C ASP A 256 -10.95 28.15 7.36
N LEU A 257 -10.96 26.82 7.12
CA LEU A 257 -9.82 26.09 6.61
C LEU A 257 -9.67 26.24 5.10
N SER A 258 -8.46 26.60 4.66
CA SER A 258 -8.08 26.54 3.25
C SER A 258 -7.87 25.09 2.77
N ILE A 259 -7.95 24.87 1.45
CA ILE A 259 -7.65 23.57 0.83
C ILE A 259 -6.23 23.10 1.18
N GLU A 260 -5.26 24.01 1.21
CA GLU A 260 -3.87 23.71 1.58
C GLU A 260 -3.78 23.21 3.02
N GLN A 261 -4.45 23.86 3.97
CA GLN A 261 -4.49 23.41 5.37
C GLN A 261 -5.17 22.04 5.51
N ILE A 262 -6.28 21.82 4.78
CA ILE A 262 -6.98 20.52 4.78
C ILE A 262 -6.06 19.41 4.25
N ARG A 263 -5.40 19.64 3.10
CA ARG A 263 -4.45 18.68 2.52
C ARG A 263 -3.25 18.45 3.44
N GLY A 264 -2.69 19.49 4.04
CA GLY A 264 -1.56 19.37 4.96
C GLY A 264 -1.90 18.51 6.20
N MET A 265 -3.06 18.72 6.82
CA MET A 265 -3.53 17.86 7.92
C MET A 265 -3.77 16.42 7.45
N TYR A 266 -4.36 16.25 6.27
CA TYR A 266 -4.60 14.93 5.68
C TYR A 266 -3.30 14.17 5.42
N GLN A 267 -2.33 14.78 4.74
CA GLN A 267 -1.03 14.19 4.43
C GLN A 267 -0.27 13.84 5.70
N GLN A 268 -0.32 14.68 6.74
CA GLN A 268 0.28 14.37 8.03
C GLN A 268 -0.41 13.18 8.71
N ALA A 269 -1.74 13.11 8.68
CA ALA A 269 -2.52 11.99 9.20
C ALA A 269 -2.16 10.69 8.47
N THR A 270 -2.09 10.73 7.13
CA THR A 270 -1.70 9.60 6.29
C THR A 270 -0.27 9.17 6.55
N THR A 271 0.69 10.09 6.65
CA THR A 271 2.10 9.77 6.99
C THR A 271 2.18 8.98 8.29
N ARG A 272 1.47 9.44 9.33
CA ARG A 272 1.45 8.75 10.62
C ARG A 272 0.79 7.37 10.52
N LEU A 273 -0.28 7.25 9.74
CA LEU A 273 -0.92 5.96 9.48
C LEU A 273 0.02 5.00 8.73
N LEU A 274 0.73 5.50 7.72
CA LEU A 274 1.70 4.73 6.93
C LEU A 274 2.84 4.23 7.81
N ASN A 275 3.33 5.03 8.76
CA ASN A 275 4.37 4.58 9.69
C ASN A 275 3.92 3.38 10.54
N GLU A 276 2.64 3.31 10.94
CA GLU A 276 2.11 2.17 11.69
C GLU A 276 2.02 0.90 10.84
N VAL A 277 1.58 1.03 9.58
CA VAL A 277 1.47 -0.12 8.67
C VAL A 277 2.82 -0.50 8.04
N ALA A 278 3.76 0.43 7.97
CA ALA A 278 5.11 0.19 7.47
C ALA A 278 5.90 -0.78 8.34
N GLU A 279 5.46 -1.09 9.55
CA GLU A 279 6.04 -2.15 10.34
C GLU A 279 5.55 -3.56 9.92
N THR A 280 4.72 -3.68 8.89
CA THR A 280 4.23 -4.96 8.34
C THR A 280 4.91 -5.30 7.01
N GLU A 281 5.25 -6.57 6.79
CA GLU A 281 5.88 -7.04 5.53
C GLU A 281 5.00 -6.79 4.29
N GLN A 282 3.69 -6.69 4.49
CA GLN A 282 2.68 -6.53 3.44
C GLN A 282 2.55 -5.08 2.97
N PHE A 283 2.97 -4.10 3.77
CA PHE A 283 3.08 -2.70 3.34
C PHE A 283 4.25 -2.46 2.37
N PHE A 284 5.37 -3.18 2.54
CA PHE A 284 6.58 -3.02 1.73
C PHE A 284 6.48 -3.54 0.29
N ARG A 285 5.30 -3.99 -0.15
CA ARG A 285 5.01 -4.33 -1.57
C ARG A 285 4.37 -3.17 -2.33
N ALA A 286 4.30 -1.98 -1.72
CA ALA A 286 3.76 -0.76 -2.31
C ALA A 286 4.71 -0.23 -3.41
N GLY A 287 4.46 -0.67 -4.63
CA GLY A 287 5.03 -0.10 -5.86
C GLY A 287 3.96 0.37 -6.84
N VAL A 288 2.68 0.03 -6.62
CA VAL A 288 1.60 0.35 -7.55
C VAL A 288 0.65 1.36 -6.91
N VAL A 289 0.56 2.53 -7.53
CA VAL A 289 -0.43 3.55 -7.20
C VAL A 289 -1.45 3.63 -8.30
N ALA A 290 -2.63 4.12 -7.95
CA ALA A 290 -3.66 4.36 -8.93
C ALA A 290 -4.32 5.71 -8.71
N ILE A 291 -4.52 6.42 -9.82
CA ILE A 291 -5.10 7.76 -9.85
C ILE A 291 -6.48 7.67 -10.49
N ASP A 292 -7.46 8.27 -9.82
CA ASP A 292 -8.82 8.38 -10.32
C ASP A 292 -9.46 9.72 -9.94
N ILE A 293 -10.47 10.11 -10.70
CA ILE A 293 -11.37 11.21 -10.36
C ILE A 293 -12.71 10.60 -9.96
N THR A 294 -13.25 11.04 -8.84
CA THR A 294 -14.58 10.66 -8.37
C THR A 294 -15.48 11.87 -8.29
N GLU A 295 -16.79 11.65 -8.35
CA GLU A 295 -17.80 12.70 -8.26
C GLU A 295 -18.64 12.54 -7.00
N ALA A 296 -18.96 13.68 -6.38
CA ALA A 296 -19.96 13.76 -5.32
C ALA A 296 -21.37 13.50 -5.87
N ASP A 297 -22.36 13.38 -4.96
CA ASP A 297 -23.76 13.31 -5.36
C ASP A 297 -24.16 14.51 -6.25
N PRO A 298 -25.02 14.32 -7.27
CA PRO A 298 -25.48 15.39 -8.13
C PRO A 298 -26.00 16.60 -7.36
N PHE A 299 -25.45 17.76 -7.67
CA PHE A 299 -25.83 19.04 -7.10
C PHE A 299 -27.12 19.56 -7.74
N THR A 300 -28.11 19.84 -6.90
CA THR A 300 -29.46 20.25 -7.32
C THR A 300 -29.77 21.73 -7.06
N GLY A 301 -28.81 22.49 -6.53
CA GLY A 301 -28.97 23.91 -6.22
C GLY A 301 -28.61 24.84 -7.38
N ASP A 302 -28.81 26.15 -7.16
CA ASP A 302 -28.28 27.19 -8.04
C ASP A 302 -26.74 27.24 -7.99
N ARG A 303 -26.08 27.22 -9.15
CA ARG A 303 -24.60 27.22 -9.26
C ARG A 303 -24.00 28.58 -9.59
N THR A 304 -24.80 29.64 -9.66
CA THR A 304 -24.33 30.99 -10.01
C THR A 304 -23.18 31.41 -9.09
N GLY A 305 -22.01 31.72 -9.66
CA GLY A 305 -20.79 32.09 -8.94
C GLY A 305 -19.92 30.92 -8.45
N TYR A 306 -20.30 29.67 -8.75
CA TYR A 306 -19.59 28.44 -8.40
C TYR A 306 -19.37 27.54 -9.63
N GLU A 307 -19.43 28.10 -10.84
CA GLU A 307 -19.40 27.35 -12.10
C GLU A 307 -18.08 26.63 -12.37
N ASP A 308 -17.00 27.09 -11.73
CA ASP A 308 -15.67 26.50 -11.87
C ASP A 308 -15.41 25.38 -10.83
N GLU A 309 -16.26 25.27 -9.82
CA GLU A 309 -16.17 24.26 -8.74
C GLU A 309 -17.24 23.17 -8.89
N ILE A 310 -18.41 23.55 -9.43
CA ILE A 310 -19.53 22.66 -9.70
C ILE A 310 -19.61 22.43 -11.21
N ILE A 311 -18.84 21.45 -11.68
CA ILE A 311 -18.53 21.32 -13.11
C ILE A 311 -19.53 20.45 -13.87
N GLY A 312 -19.70 19.18 -13.50
CA GLY A 312 -20.42 18.21 -14.33
C GLY A 312 -20.21 16.79 -13.84
N THR A 313 -21.07 15.88 -14.29
CA THR A 313 -20.90 14.44 -14.05
C THR A 313 -20.00 13.79 -15.10
N LYS A 314 -19.38 12.66 -14.78
CA LYS A 314 -18.66 11.81 -15.76
C LYS A 314 -19.59 11.33 -16.88
N GLU A 315 -20.84 11.03 -16.54
CA GLU A 315 -21.87 10.71 -17.53
C GLU A 315 -22.35 11.96 -18.26
N LYS A 316 -22.65 11.82 -19.56
CA LYS A 316 -23.26 12.90 -20.34
C LYS A 316 -24.69 13.13 -19.85
N SER A 317 -24.84 14.06 -18.93
CA SER A 317 -26.12 14.47 -18.36
C SER A 317 -26.15 15.99 -18.18
N ASP A 318 -27.34 16.54 -17.91
CA ASP A 318 -27.50 17.95 -17.53
C ASP A 318 -27.23 18.18 -16.03
N GLN A 319 -26.64 17.18 -15.34
CA GLN A 319 -26.33 17.25 -13.92
C GLN A 319 -24.93 17.79 -13.67
N TYR A 320 -24.79 18.46 -12.53
CA TYR A 320 -23.55 19.07 -12.08
C TYR A 320 -23.11 18.40 -10.78
N ALA A 321 -21.82 18.18 -10.60
CA ALA A 321 -21.27 17.60 -9.40
C ALA A 321 -19.91 18.24 -9.09
N TYR A 322 -19.52 18.14 -7.82
CA TYR A 322 -18.14 18.39 -7.41
C TYR A 322 -17.31 17.16 -7.75
N GLN A 323 -16.07 17.37 -8.19
CA GLN A 323 -15.15 16.29 -8.53
C GLN A 323 -13.90 16.36 -7.65
N TRP A 324 -13.40 15.19 -7.27
CA TRP A 324 -12.23 15.00 -6.42
C TRP A 324 -11.28 14.02 -7.10
N ALA A 325 -10.00 14.35 -7.15
CA ALA A 325 -8.96 13.44 -7.64
C ALA A 325 -8.24 12.82 -6.45
N THR A 326 -7.90 11.53 -6.53
CA THR A 326 -7.15 10.84 -5.47
C THR A 326 -6.06 9.97 -6.05
N VAL A 327 -4.99 9.80 -5.27
CA VAL A 327 -3.95 8.78 -5.50
C VAL A 327 -3.99 7.78 -4.36
N GLN A 328 -4.06 6.50 -4.70
CA GLN A 328 -4.26 5.42 -3.74
C GLN A 328 -3.26 4.29 -4.00
N LEU A 329 -2.77 3.67 -2.93
CA LEU A 329 -2.10 2.38 -3.00
C LEU A 329 -3.08 1.30 -3.48
N VAL A 330 -2.60 0.43 -4.37
CA VAL A 330 -3.38 -0.70 -4.91
C VAL A 330 -2.48 -1.92 -5.08
N GLY A 331 -3.08 -3.06 -5.41
CA GLY A 331 -2.33 -4.27 -5.70
C GLY A 331 -2.00 -5.03 -4.43
N ASN A 332 -0.73 -5.41 -4.25
CA ASN A 332 -0.34 -6.21 -3.09
C ASN A 332 -0.27 -5.40 -1.78
N ALA A 333 -0.39 -4.08 -1.86
CA ALA A 333 -0.42 -3.20 -0.72
C ALA A 333 -1.85 -3.02 -0.18
N VAL A 334 -1.94 -2.59 1.07
CA VAL A 334 -3.22 -2.20 1.66
C VAL A 334 -3.76 -0.97 0.96
N PRO A 335 -5.04 -0.94 0.57
CA PRO A 335 -5.61 0.18 -0.14
C PRO A 335 -5.74 1.39 0.79
N ILE A 336 -4.74 2.26 0.75
CA ILE A 336 -4.66 3.52 1.51
C ILE A 336 -4.67 4.67 0.51
N VAL A 337 -5.52 5.66 0.75
CA VAL A 337 -5.57 6.88 -0.06
C VAL A 337 -4.43 7.79 0.39
N LEU A 338 -3.39 7.90 -0.43
CA LEU A 338 -2.18 8.65 -0.12
C LEU A 338 -2.44 10.16 -0.11
N ASP A 339 -3.18 10.65 -1.11
CA ASP A 339 -3.60 12.05 -1.19
C ASP A 339 -4.93 12.22 -1.95
N ALA A 340 -5.59 13.33 -1.69
CA ALA A 340 -6.82 13.76 -2.34
C ALA A 340 -6.78 15.27 -2.60
N ARG A 341 -7.33 15.69 -3.75
CA ARG A 341 -7.46 17.10 -4.09
C ARG A 341 -8.78 17.43 -4.78
N PRO A 342 -9.26 18.67 -4.66
CA PRO A 342 -10.35 19.17 -5.48
C PRO A 342 -9.95 19.35 -6.94
N VAL A 343 -10.92 19.13 -7.83
CA VAL A 343 -10.80 19.39 -9.28
C VAL A 343 -11.59 20.64 -9.62
N ARG A 344 -10.94 21.61 -10.27
CA ARG A 344 -11.58 22.83 -10.78
C ARG A 344 -11.66 22.84 -12.30
N LYS A 345 -12.62 23.58 -12.82
CA LYS A 345 -12.76 23.80 -14.25
C LYS A 345 -11.54 24.54 -14.78
N GLY A 346 -11.00 24.03 -15.90
CA GLY A 346 -9.83 24.61 -16.55
C GLY A 346 -8.50 23.97 -16.15
N GLU A 347 -8.46 23.20 -15.05
CA GLU A 347 -7.28 22.40 -14.70
C GLU A 347 -7.06 21.28 -15.72
N THR A 348 -5.80 21.12 -16.12
CA THR A 348 -5.40 20.04 -17.01
C THR A 348 -5.24 18.74 -16.23
N ARG A 349 -5.43 17.61 -16.92
CA ARG A 349 -5.16 16.30 -16.31
C ARG A 349 -3.68 16.11 -15.96
N LEU A 350 -2.79 16.83 -16.64
CA LEU A 350 -1.35 16.85 -16.34
C LEU A 350 -1.10 17.46 -14.96
N GLU A 351 -1.61 18.67 -14.69
CA GLU A 351 -1.44 19.35 -13.41
C GLU A 351 -2.01 18.55 -12.22
N ILE A 352 -3.13 17.86 -12.43
CA ILE A 352 -3.75 17.02 -11.40
C ILE A 352 -2.88 15.80 -11.08
N VAL A 353 -2.38 15.11 -12.11
CA VAL A 353 -1.56 13.90 -11.94
C VAL A 353 -0.20 14.25 -11.35
N GLU A 354 0.43 15.32 -11.82
CA GLU A 354 1.72 15.83 -11.31
C GLU A 354 1.64 16.13 -9.81
N ASP A 355 0.69 16.95 -9.37
CA ASP A 355 0.54 17.32 -7.96
C ASP A 355 0.14 16.13 -7.05
N LEU A 356 -0.56 15.14 -7.57
CA LEU A 356 -0.85 13.91 -6.80
C LEU A 356 0.37 12.99 -6.69
N LEU A 357 1.17 12.89 -7.76
CA LEU A 357 2.38 12.09 -7.74
C LEU A 357 3.46 12.71 -6.87
N ASP A 358 3.60 14.04 -6.86
CA ASP A 358 4.51 14.74 -5.94
C ASP A 358 4.25 14.32 -4.48
N SER A 359 2.99 14.35 -4.03
CA SER A 359 2.62 13.89 -2.69
C SER A 359 2.82 12.39 -2.48
N ALA A 360 2.61 11.56 -3.50
CA ALA A 360 2.71 10.10 -3.38
C ALA A 360 4.17 9.65 -3.27
N GLU A 361 5.06 10.19 -4.11
CA GLU A 361 6.49 9.89 -4.14
C GLU A 361 7.20 10.36 -2.85
N ASP A 362 6.69 11.41 -2.18
CA ASP A 362 7.16 11.85 -0.87
C ASP A 362 6.81 10.86 0.26
N LEU A 363 5.75 10.06 0.10
CA LEU A 363 5.24 9.15 1.14
C LEU A 363 5.68 7.70 0.94
N VAL A 364 5.75 7.24 -0.30
CA VAL A 364 6.04 5.84 -0.66
C VAL A 364 6.88 5.76 -1.93
N HIS A 365 7.58 4.64 -2.11
CA HIS A 365 8.19 4.32 -3.39
C HIS A 365 7.09 3.98 -4.41
N VAL A 366 7.18 4.53 -5.62
CA VAL A 366 6.21 4.29 -6.69
C VAL A 366 6.94 3.69 -7.87
N ASP A 367 6.51 2.50 -8.30
CA ASP A 367 7.02 1.80 -9.49
C ASP A 367 6.09 1.98 -10.70
N ASN A 368 4.78 1.88 -10.47
CA ASN A 368 3.76 1.84 -11.53
C ASN A 368 2.51 2.66 -11.18
N VAL A 369 2.02 3.40 -12.16
CA VAL A 369 0.84 4.27 -12.05
C VAL A 369 -0.31 3.74 -12.92
N LEU A 370 -1.39 3.30 -12.27
CA LEU A 370 -2.62 2.88 -12.95
C LEU A 370 -3.58 4.05 -13.10
N MET A 371 -4.02 4.36 -14.32
CA MET A 371 -4.94 5.47 -14.59
C MET A 371 -6.15 5.02 -15.42
N ASP A 372 -7.27 5.74 -15.32
CA ASP A 372 -8.39 5.50 -16.23
C ASP A 372 -8.13 6.15 -17.60
N ARG A 373 -9.00 5.80 -18.54
CA ARG A 373 -8.98 6.35 -19.89
C ARG A 373 -9.13 7.88 -19.99
N GLU A 374 -9.47 8.58 -18.90
CA GLU A 374 -9.57 10.05 -18.91
C GLU A 374 -8.20 10.71 -18.78
N PHE A 375 -7.18 9.95 -18.36
CA PHE A 375 -5.78 10.37 -18.28
C PHE A 375 -4.93 9.85 -19.46
N ASP A 376 -5.54 9.45 -20.58
CA ASP A 376 -4.85 8.89 -21.74
C ASP A 376 -4.09 9.93 -22.61
N SER A 377 -3.89 11.14 -22.07
CA SER A 377 -3.18 12.25 -22.69
C SER A 377 -1.68 11.95 -22.82
N GLN A 378 -1.15 12.12 -24.02
CA GLN A 378 0.27 11.94 -24.33
C GLN A 378 1.23 12.71 -23.40
N HIS A 379 0.85 13.92 -22.96
CA HIS A 379 1.69 14.72 -22.04
C HIS A 379 1.71 14.15 -20.62
N VAL A 380 0.62 13.52 -20.18
CA VAL A 380 0.58 12.82 -18.88
C VAL A 380 1.53 11.62 -18.92
N LEU A 381 1.44 10.82 -20.00
CA LEU A 381 2.28 9.62 -20.16
C LEU A 381 3.76 9.93 -20.30
N GLU A 382 4.07 11.01 -21.03
CA GLU A 382 5.43 11.54 -21.13
C GLU A 382 5.97 11.95 -19.76
N MET A 383 5.22 12.76 -19.00
CA MET A 383 5.64 13.25 -17.69
C MET A 383 5.92 12.09 -16.72
N ILE A 384 5.05 11.08 -16.66
CA ILE A 384 5.26 9.90 -15.81
C ILE A 384 6.54 9.15 -16.23
N SER A 385 6.78 9.02 -17.54
CA SER A 385 8.00 8.37 -18.04
C SER A 385 9.27 9.18 -17.74
N GLN A 386 9.19 10.50 -17.76
CA GLN A 386 10.32 11.38 -17.40
C GLN A 386 10.69 11.26 -15.91
N ARG A 387 9.73 10.91 -15.05
CA ARG A 387 9.97 10.57 -13.63
C ARG A 387 10.58 9.17 -13.44
N GLY A 388 10.72 8.38 -14.51
CA GLY A 388 11.20 7.00 -14.42
C GLY A 388 10.14 6.00 -13.97
N LEU A 389 8.87 6.43 -13.86
CA LEU A 389 7.76 5.60 -13.40
C LEU A 389 7.13 4.82 -14.57
N SER A 390 6.63 3.63 -14.26
CA SER A 390 5.80 2.87 -15.20
C SER A 390 4.37 3.38 -15.20
N TYR A 391 3.63 3.18 -16.30
CA TYR A 391 2.20 3.45 -16.33
C TYR A 391 1.40 2.40 -17.08
N VAL A 392 0.14 2.24 -16.69
CA VAL A 392 -0.86 1.50 -17.47
C VAL A 392 -2.14 2.32 -17.56
N VAL A 393 -2.55 2.65 -18.79
CA VAL A 393 -3.78 3.41 -19.05
C VAL A 393 -4.61 2.79 -20.18
N PRO A 394 -5.94 2.62 -20.04
CA PRO A 394 -6.78 2.18 -21.14
C PRO A 394 -6.89 3.26 -22.21
N LYS A 395 -6.90 2.83 -23.47
CA LYS A 395 -7.06 3.70 -24.63
C LYS A 395 -8.42 3.54 -25.27
N ARG A 396 -9.05 4.66 -25.65
CA ARG A 396 -10.21 4.64 -26.54
C ARG A 396 -9.77 4.23 -27.95
N MET A 397 -10.32 3.14 -28.47
CA MET A 397 -10.01 2.71 -29.84
C MET A 397 -10.46 3.73 -30.87
N GLN A 398 -9.52 4.21 -31.68
CA GLN A 398 -9.79 5.00 -32.88
C GLN A 398 -9.84 4.07 -34.11
N THR A 399 -9.99 4.64 -35.30
CA THR A 399 -10.13 3.88 -36.54
C THR A 399 -9.01 2.86 -36.76
N SER A 400 -7.75 3.21 -36.43
CA SER A 400 -6.59 2.30 -36.53
C SER A 400 -6.68 1.14 -35.57
N GLU A 401 -6.97 1.39 -34.29
CA GLU A 401 -7.03 0.35 -33.26
C GLU A 401 -8.24 -0.56 -33.51
N LYS A 402 -9.38 -0.02 -33.95
CA LYS A 402 -10.55 -0.81 -34.36
C LYS A 402 -10.21 -1.74 -35.53
N ALA A 403 -9.49 -1.24 -36.54
CA ALA A 403 -9.07 -2.06 -37.67
C ALA A 403 -8.08 -3.16 -37.24
N GLN A 404 -7.16 -2.86 -36.33
CA GLN A 404 -6.25 -3.84 -35.77
C GLN A 404 -6.99 -4.90 -34.94
N ALA A 405 -7.89 -4.51 -34.05
CA ALA A 405 -8.71 -5.43 -33.26
C ALA A 405 -9.53 -6.38 -34.15
N LYS A 406 -10.12 -5.89 -35.25
CA LYS A 406 -10.80 -6.75 -36.25
C LYS A 406 -9.86 -7.78 -36.89
N ARG A 407 -8.62 -7.38 -37.21
CA ARG A 407 -7.61 -8.31 -37.75
C ARG A 407 -7.17 -9.36 -36.73
N LEU A 408 -7.07 -8.98 -35.46
CA LEU A 408 -6.75 -9.91 -34.37
C LEU A 408 -7.86 -10.93 -34.16
N LEU A 409 -9.12 -10.46 -34.20
CA LEU A 409 -10.30 -11.31 -34.11
C LEU A 409 -10.34 -12.37 -35.23
N GLN A 410 -10.07 -11.96 -36.47
CA GLN A 410 -9.99 -12.89 -37.62
C GLN A 410 -8.87 -13.92 -37.52
N ARG A 411 -7.84 -13.64 -36.70
CA ARG A 411 -6.67 -14.50 -36.50
C ARG A 411 -6.71 -15.28 -35.18
N ASP A 412 -7.81 -15.16 -34.44
CA ASP A 412 -8.02 -15.81 -33.14
C ASP A 412 -6.84 -15.59 -32.17
N ARG A 413 -6.41 -14.33 -32.02
CA ARG A 413 -5.30 -13.96 -31.12
C ARG A 413 -5.77 -13.21 -29.90
N ASP A 414 -5.68 -13.83 -28.73
CA ASP A 414 -6.16 -13.24 -27.49
C ASP A 414 -5.31 -12.06 -26.98
N ARG A 415 -4.03 -12.01 -27.36
CA ARG A 415 -3.10 -10.96 -26.97
C ARG A 415 -2.24 -10.50 -28.16
N TYR A 416 -2.02 -9.19 -28.26
CA TYR A 416 -1.13 -8.60 -29.26
C TYR A 416 -0.52 -7.28 -28.77
N GLU A 417 0.76 -7.10 -29.01
CA GLU A 417 1.54 -5.94 -28.56
C GLU A 417 2.21 -5.27 -29.76
N THR A 418 2.24 -3.94 -29.74
CA THR A 418 2.89 -3.17 -30.80
C THR A 418 3.36 -1.83 -30.25
N ASP A 419 4.58 -1.45 -30.61
CA ASP A 419 5.10 -0.14 -30.26
C ASP A 419 4.42 0.97 -31.05
N ARG A 420 4.33 2.14 -30.43
CA ARG A 420 3.64 3.31 -30.92
C ARG A 420 4.38 4.56 -30.46
N LYS A 421 4.40 5.57 -31.33
CA LYS A 421 4.87 6.91 -30.99
C LYS A 421 3.68 7.86 -30.92
N LEU A 422 3.55 8.58 -29.82
CA LEU A 422 2.55 9.63 -29.60
C LEU A 422 3.20 10.99 -29.85
N HIS A 423 2.58 11.85 -30.64
CA HIS A 423 3.16 13.10 -31.07
C HIS A 423 2.90 14.22 -30.04
N LEU A 424 3.95 14.71 -29.39
CA LEU A 424 3.85 15.72 -28.33
C LEU A 424 3.78 17.15 -28.88
N GLY A 425 4.21 17.38 -30.13
CA GLY A 425 4.41 18.71 -30.70
C GLY A 425 5.87 18.98 -30.99
N LYS A 426 6.18 19.99 -31.82
CA LYS A 426 7.57 20.43 -32.10
C LYS A 426 8.55 19.31 -32.54
N ASN A 427 8.07 18.26 -33.22
CA ASN A 427 8.82 17.04 -33.59
C ASN A 427 9.25 16.15 -32.42
N GLU A 428 8.67 16.33 -31.23
CA GLU A 428 8.86 15.47 -30.07
C GLU A 428 7.80 14.36 -30.05
N TRP A 429 8.24 13.18 -29.61
CA TRP A 429 7.43 11.97 -29.59
C TRP A 429 7.64 11.22 -28.29
N HIS A 430 6.55 10.74 -27.70
CA HIS A 430 6.57 9.81 -26.59
C HIS A 430 6.43 8.38 -27.10
N GLU A 431 7.34 7.49 -26.72
CA GLU A 431 7.29 6.07 -27.09
C GLU A 431 6.43 5.30 -26.09
N THR A 432 5.51 4.48 -26.58
CA THR A 432 4.62 3.65 -25.77
C THR A 432 4.28 2.36 -26.50
N THR A 433 3.94 1.32 -25.76
CA THR A 433 3.45 0.06 -26.31
C THR A 433 1.93 -0.01 -26.18
N LEU A 434 1.26 -0.37 -27.28
CA LEU A 434 -0.16 -0.71 -27.29
C LEU A 434 -0.34 -2.19 -27.01
N ILE A 435 -1.12 -2.53 -26.00
CA ILE A 435 -1.48 -3.90 -25.67
C ILE A 435 -2.96 -4.12 -25.96
N TYR A 436 -3.24 -5.05 -26.87
CA TYR A 436 -4.59 -5.53 -27.19
C TYR A 436 -4.84 -6.80 -26.40
N ARG A 437 -5.91 -6.80 -25.60
CA ARG A 437 -6.36 -7.97 -24.84
C ARG A 437 -7.80 -8.30 -25.21
N ARG A 438 -8.04 -9.54 -25.60
CA ARG A 438 -9.40 -10.06 -25.79
C ARG A 438 -10.06 -10.28 -24.44
N LYS A 439 -11.35 -9.95 -24.37
CA LYS A 439 -12.21 -10.23 -23.23
C LYS A 439 -12.73 -11.65 -23.36
N GLU A 440 -12.52 -12.46 -22.32
CA GLU A 440 -12.92 -13.87 -22.28
C GLU A 440 -14.45 -14.02 -22.45
N ASP A 441 -15.25 -13.15 -21.83
CA ASP A 441 -16.73 -13.24 -21.83
C ASP A 441 -17.44 -12.14 -22.64
N SER A 442 -16.94 -11.80 -23.83
CA SER A 442 -17.59 -10.77 -24.65
C SER A 442 -18.80 -11.32 -25.42
N GLU A 443 -19.98 -10.75 -25.17
CA GLU A 443 -21.20 -11.01 -25.99
C GLU A 443 -21.13 -10.44 -27.41
N HIS A 444 -20.18 -9.55 -27.68
CA HIS A 444 -19.97 -8.97 -29.00
C HIS A 444 -19.17 -9.90 -29.92
N ASP A 445 -19.48 -9.90 -31.21
CA ASP A 445 -18.80 -10.66 -32.28
C ASP A 445 -17.84 -9.79 -33.12
N ASP A 446 -17.52 -8.59 -32.63
CA ASP A 446 -16.75 -7.58 -33.35
C ASP A 446 -15.53 -7.07 -32.55
N HIS A 447 -14.95 -5.96 -32.99
CA HIS A 447 -13.80 -5.32 -32.35
C HIS A 447 -13.97 -5.03 -30.84
N ARG A 448 -15.20 -4.97 -30.32
CA ARG A 448 -15.49 -4.73 -28.91
C ARG A 448 -15.11 -5.90 -28.00
N GLN A 449 -14.80 -7.07 -28.58
CA GLN A 449 -14.15 -8.17 -27.89
C GLN A 449 -12.77 -7.78 -27.34
N TYR A 450 -12.15 -6.70 -27.82
CA TYR A 450 -10.84 -6.27 -27.36
C TYR A 450 -10.92 -5.03 -26.47
N SER A 451 -9.99 -4.94 -25.54
CA SER A 451 -9.58 -3.72 -24.85
C SER A 451 -8.16 -3.35 -25.30
N VAL A 452 -7.87 -2.05 -25.36
CA VAL A 452 -6.54 -1.54 -25.70
C VAL A 452 -6.00 -0.75 -24.51
N PHE A 453 -4.73 -0.99 -24.19
CA PHE A 453 -4.00 -0.28 -23.14
C PHE A 453 -2.74 0.34 -23.73
N MET A 454 -2.28 1.43 -23.12
CA MET A 454 -0.97 2.05 -23.36
C MET A 454 -0.12 1.84 -22.12
N THR A 455 1.14 1.47 -22.33
CA THR A 455 2.15 1.28 -21.28
C THR A 455 3.53 1.68 -21.80
N ASN A 456 4.44 2.06 -20.91
CA ASN A 456 5.87 2.24 -21.18
C ASN A 456 6.72 1.06 -20.67
N CYS A 457 6.14 0.17 -19.87
CA CYS A 457 6.73 -1.10 -19.43
C CYS A 457 6.10 -2.27 -20.19
N GLY A 458 6.81 -3.40 -20.26
CA GLY A 458 6.40 -4.57 -21.03
C GLY A 458 5.09 -5.24 -20.56
N SER A 459 4.81 -6.38 -21.17
CA SER A 459 3.57 -7.16 -21.02
C SER A 459 3.19 -7.59 -19.58
N GLY A 460 4.16 -7.63 -18.65
CA GLY A 460 3.98 -8.12 -17.28
C GLY A 460 2.98 -7.32 -16.45
N HIS A 461 2.96 -6.00 -16.58
CA HIS A 461 2.18 -5.11 -15.70
C HIS A 461 0.69 -4.98 -16.09
N LEU A 462 0.25 -5.62 -17.17
CA LEU A 462 -1.16 -5.56 -17.58
C LEU A 462 -2.09 -6.37 -16.65
N THR A 463 -1.56 -7.38 -15.96
CA THR A 463 -2.28 -8.09 -14.90
C THR A 463 -2.60 -7.16 -13.74
N GLU A 464 -1.70 -6.21 -13.45
CA GLU A 464 -1.86 -5.25 -12.36
C GLU A 464 -2.99 -4.26 -12.59
N TYR A 465 -3.38 -3.98 -13.85
CA TYR A 465 -4.54 -3.14 -14.13
C TYR A 465 -5.83 -3.68 -13.51
N GLY A 466 -5.92 -5.00 -13.25
CA GLY A 466 -7.03 -5.60 -12.52
C GLY A 466 -7.22 -5.03 -11.11
N TYR A 467 -6.13 -4.63 -10.43
CA TYR A 467 -6.17 -4.05 -9.08
C TYR A 467 -6.84 -2.68 -9.04
N ARG A 468 -6.95 -1.98 -10.18
CA ARG A 468 -7.68 -0.71 -10.25
C ARG A 468 -9.15 -0.86 -9.83
N TRP A 469 -9.75 -2.04 -10.00
CA TRP A 469 -11.13 -2.30 -9.53
C TRP A 469 -11.31 -2.08 -8.02
N GLU A 470 -10.24 -2.19 -7.22
CA GLU A 470 -10.28 -1.93 -5.79
C GLU A 470 -10.57 -0.46 -5.45
N ILE A 471 -10.25 0.48 -6.36
CA ILE A 471 -10.59 1.89 -6.18
C ILE A 471 -12.10 2.10 -6.34
N GLU A 472 -12.73 1.46 -7.33
CA GLU A 472 -14.16 1.61 -7.56
C GLU A 472 -14.99 1.01 -6.41
N SER A 473 -14.56 -0.11 -5.85
CA SER A 473 -15.14 -0.65 -4.62
C SER A 473 -14.82 0.25 -3.42
N GLY A 474 -13.59 0.76 -3.32
CA GLY A 474 -13.13 1.70 -2.31
C GLY A 474 -13.99 2.97 -2.25
N TYR A 475 -14.28 3.61 -3.39
CA TYR A 475 -15.13 4.80 -3.44
C TYR A 475 -16.56 4.55 -2.97
N ARG A 476 -17.12 3.37 -3.24
CA ARG A 476 -18.44 3.02 -2.69
C ARG A 476 -18.42 3.01 -1.17
N SER A 477 -17.33 2.54 -0.56
CA SER A 477 -17.14 2.60 0.90
C SER A 477 -16.88 4.03 1.39
N ILE A 478 -16.01 4.80 0.72
CA ILE A 478 -15.69 6.20 1.07
C ILE A 478 -16.96 7.06 1.08
N LYS A 479 -17.84 6.92 0.08
CA LYS A 479 -19.09 7.68 0.00
C LYS A 479 -20.02 7.44 1.20
N ARG A 480 -19.94 6.27 1.85
CA ARG A 480 -20.71 5.99 3.08
C ARG A 480 -20.21 6.81 4.27
N PHE A 481 -18.93 7.17 4.27
CA PHE A 481 -18.30 7.96 5.33
C PHE A 481 -18.43 9.48 5.13
N MET A 482 -19.03 9.91 4.02
CA MET A 482 -19.23 11.34 3.76
C MET A 482 -20.41 11.90 4.56
N ALA A 483 -20.14 12.96 5.31
CA ALA A 483 -21.18 13.73 5.98
C ALA A 483 -22.11 14.44 4.98
N ALA A 484 -23.42 14.46 5.24
CA ALA A 484 -24.38 15.12 4.35
C ALA A 484 -24.29 16.65 4.45
N THR A 485 -24.37 17.33 3.31
CA THR A 485 -24.36 18.79 3.26
C THR A 485 -25.08 19.37 2.05
N THR A 486 -25.80 20.47 2.28
CA THR A 486 -26.39 21.33 1.25
C THR A 486 -25.56 22.60 1.01
N SER A 487 -24.44 22.78 1.72
CA SER A 487 -23.54 23.93 1.55
C SER A 487 -22.99 23.98 0.13
N LYS A 488 -22.78 25.18 -0.43
CA LYS A 488 -22.03 25.37 -1.69
C LYS A 488 -20.53 25.57 -1.46
N ASP A 489 -20.13 25.81 -0.22
CA ASP A 489 -18.75 26.00 0.17
C ASP A 489 -17.87 24.82 -0.25
N PHE A 490 -16.88 25.10 -1.11
CA PHE A 490 -16.03 24.10 -1.74
C PHE A 490 -15.04 23.48 -0.75
N GLY A 491 -14.45 24.29 0.13
CA GLY A 491 -13.53 23.84 1.18
C GLY A 491 -14.19 22.85 2.14
N LEU A 492 -15.40 23.16 2.62
CA LEU A 492 -16.17 22.26 3.48
C LEU A 492 -16.49 20.92 2.81
N ARG A 493 -16.89 20.94 1.54
CA ARG A 493 -17.20 19.71 0.79
C ARG A 493 -15.95 18.87 0.57
N PHE A 494 -14.84 19.52 0.21
CA PHE A 494 -13.56 18.86 0.08
C PHE A 494 -13.09 18.26 1.42
N PHE A 495 -13.22 18.99 2.53
CA PHE A 495 -12.90 18.45 3.86
C PHE A 495 -13.71 17.19 4.19
N TYR A 496 -15.02 17.19 3.92
CA TYR A 496 -15.85 15.98 4.14
C TYR A 496 -15.40 14.80 3.29
N PHE A 497 -14.97 15.04 2.05
CA PHE A 497 -14.42 14.00 1.20
C PHE A 497 -13.05 13.51 1.70
N ALA A 498 -12.11 14.40 1.97
CA ALA A 498 -10.78 14.06 2.47
C ALA A 498 -10.86 13.30 3.81
N PHE A 499 -11.72 13.75 4.73
CA PHE A 499 -11.92 13.05 6.01
C PHE A 499 -12.55 11.66 5.81
N ALA A 500 -13.46 11.50 4.85
CA ALA A 500 -14.01 10.20 4.48
C ALA A 500 -12.94 9.25 3.89
N CYS A 501 -12.03 9.75 3.05
CA CYS A 501 -10.86 9.02 2.57
C CYS A 501 -9.94 8.57 3.72
N LEU A 502 -9.77 9.42 4.74
CA LEU A 502 -8.99 9.08 5.92
C LEU A 502 -9.66 7.98 6.75
N LEU A 503 -10.97 8.08 7.02
CA LEU A 503 -11.71 7.03 7.75
C LEU A 503 -11.66 5.69 7.03
N TYR A 504 -11.75 5.70 5.70
CA TYR A 504 -11.54 4.51 4.88
C TYR A 504 -10.12 3.93 5.06
N SER A 505 -9.10 4.79 4.97
CA SER A 505 -7.70 4.36 5.13
C SER A 505 -7.42 3.81 6.53
N ILE A 506 -7.96 4.44 7.59
CA ILE A 506 -7.89 3.94 8.97
C ILE A 506 -8.52 2.55 9.07
N TRP A 507 -9.71 2.35 8.49
CA TRP A 507 -10.35 1.04 8.48
C TRP A 507 -9.48 -0.02 7.82
N ARG A 508 -8.93 0.27 6.63
CA ARG A 508 -8.07 -0.69 5.91
C ARG A 508 -6.77 -0.98 6.66
N ALA A 509 -6.17 0.01 7.32
CA ALA A 509 -5.00 -0.17 8.15
C ALA A 509 -5.28 -1.00 9.42
N VAL A 510 -6.41 -0.74 10.11
CA VAL A 510 -6.82 -1.55 11.28
C VAL A 510 -7.04 -3.00 10.87
N ASP A 511 -7.77 -3.22 9.77
CA ASP A 511 -8.02 -4.56 9.23
C ASP A 511 -6.70 -5.29 8.90
N LEU A 512 -5.75 -4.61 8.23
CA LEU A 512 -4.41 -5.15 8.00
C LEU A 512 -3.72 -5.58 9.29
N LEU A 513 -3.58 -4.66 10.25
CA LEU A 513 -2.82 -4.90 11.47
C LEU A 513 -3.43 -6.05 12.28
N VAL A 514 -4.77 -6.14 12.33
CA VAL A 514 -5.47 -7.25 13.00
C VAL A 514 -5.24 -8.57 12.27
N GLN A 515 -5.31 -8.59 10.94
CA GLN A 515 -5.04 -9.81 10.17
C GLN A 515 -3.61 -10.29 10.36
N VAL A 516 -2.63 -9.40 10.19
CA VAL A 516 -1.20 -9.74 10.35
C VAL A 516 -0.92 -10.26 11.75
N GLU A 517 -1.52 -9.69 12.79
CA GLU A 517 -1.34 -10.16 14.16
C GLU A 517 -1.99 -11.53 14.43
N LEU A 518 -3.12 -11.83 13.79
CA LEU A 518 -3.85 -13.09 14.00
C LEU A 518 -3.36 -14.24 13.14
N THR A 519 -2.93 -13.97 11.91
CA THR A 519 -2.64 -14.99 10.89
C THR A 519 -1.20 -14.93 10.37
N GLY A 520 -0.43 -13.89 10.71
CA GLY A 520 0.89 -13.65 10.14
C GLY A 520 0.88 -13.17 8.67
N GLU A 521 -0.29 -13.14 8.04
CA GLU A 521 -0.47 -12.78 6.63
C GLU A 521 -1.58 -11.74 6.47
N TYR A 522 -1.64 -11.11 5.30
CA TYR A 522 -2.74 -10.22 4.93
C TYR A 522 -3.48 -10.80 3.75
N GLU A 523 -4.78 -10.98 3.92
CA GLU A 523 -5.72 -11.29 2.86
C GLU A 523 -6.53 -10.03 2.52
N HIS A 524 -6.64 -9.71 1.23
CA HIS A 524 -7.31 -8.47 0.79
C HIS A 524 -8.77 -8.35 1.26
N SER A 525 -9.42 -9.49 1.52
CA SER A 525 -10.78 -9.53 2.06
C SER A 525 -10.80 -9.11 3.54
N PRO A 526 -11.57 -8.06 3.91
CA PRO A 526 -11.61 -7.61 5.29
C PRO A 526 -12.24 -8.63 6.23
N ILE A 527 -11.54 -8.95 7.31
CA ILE A 527 -12.07 -9.68 8.47
C ILE A 527 -12.70 -8.68 9.44
N VAL A 528 -12.10 -7.50 9.59
CA VAL A 528 -12.68 -6.39 10.35
C VAL A 528 -13.54 -5.56 9.41
N THR A 529 -14.85 -5.51 9.65
CA THR A 529 -15.74 -4.69 8.83
C THR A 529 -15.54 -3.21 9.08
N ALA A 530 -15.93 -2.39 8.10
CA ALA A 530 -15.98 -0.94 8.26
C ALA A 530 -16.80 -0.56 9.50
N ASP A 531 -17.98 -1.16 9.68
CA ASP A 531 -18.89 -0.86 10.78
C ASP A 531 -18.31 -1.20 12.16
N ASN A 532 -17.53 -2.29 12.27
CA ASN A 532 -16.81 -2.65 13.49
C ASN A 532 -15.76 -1.58 13.84
N THR A 533 -14.88 -1.25 12.90
CA THR A 533 -13.82 -0.25 13.12
C THR A 533 -14.41 1.12 13.47
N LEU A 534 -15.45 1.50 12.75
CA LEU A 534 -16.22 2.71 12.97
C LEU A 534 -16.87 2.74 14.37
N THR A 535 -17.45 1.63 14.83
CA THR A 535 -18.02 1.52 16.18
C THR A 535 -16.96 1.63 17.27
N LEU A 536 -15.77 1.10 17.04
CA LEU A 536 -14.63 1.25 17.95
C LEU A 536 -14.09 2.68 17.97
N LEU A 537 -14.04 3.35 16.82
CA LEU A 537 -13.70 4.78 16.71
C LEU A 537 -14.69 5.68 17.47
N LYS A 538 -15.99 5.32 17.49
CA LYS A 538 -16.98 6.01 18.34
C LYS A 538 -16.54 5.99 19.80
N LYS A 539 -16.29 4.79 20.32
CA LYS A 539 -15.89 4.57 21.72
C LYS A 539 -14.67 5.40 22.10
N GLU A 540 -13.63 5.42 21.26
CA GLU A 540 -12.38 6.13 21.53
C GLU A 540 -12.48 7.66 21.44
N THR A 541 -13.35 8.18 20.58
CA THR A 541 -13.60 9.64 20.51
C THR A 541 -14.43 10.17 21.69
N GLY A 542 -14.80 9.28 22.62
CA GLY A 542 -15.62 9.56 23.78
C GLY A 542 -17.12 9.45 23.49
N ILE A 543 -17.51 8.73 22.44
CA ILE A 543 -18.90 8.45 22.07
C ILE A 543 -19.22 7.02 22.56
N GLY A 544 -19.93 6.89 23.67
CA GLY A 544 -20.19 5.61 24.31
C GLY A 544 -21.03 5.71 25.57
#